data_AF-A0A165PGT3-F1
#
_entry.id   AF-A0A165PGT3-F1
#
_cell.length_a   1.000
_cell.length_b   1.000
_cell.length_c   1.000
_cell.angle_alpha   90.00
_cell.angle_beta   90.00
_cell.angle_gamma   90.00
#
_symmetry.space_group_name_H-M   'P 1'
#
loop_
_entity.id
_entity.type
_entity.pdbx_description
1 polymer ?
#
loop_
_entity_poly.entity_id
_entity_poly.type
_entity_poly.pdbx_seq_one_letter_code
_entity_poly.pdbx_strand_id
1 'polypeptide(L)'
;MANAQAPFNVAPERATAIGADMLVAVCGDHQRAKVVVALAFFGTAIFIAYAYHHGHVPPTAYMVLGALAAVWTHLAARPAPTPTAAAA
;
A
#
# COMPACT_ATOMS: atom_id res chain seq x y z
N MET A 1 -16.24 18.43 -29.42
CA MET A 1 -15.29 18.78 -28.35
C MET A 1 -14.89 17.48 -27.67
N ALA A 2 -13.72 16.93 -28.02
CA ALA A 2 -13.25 15.67 -27.43
C ALA A 2 -12.68 15.99 -26.05
N ASN A 3 -13.35 15.52 -25.00
CA ASN A 3 -12.86 15.61 -23.63
C ASN A 3 -11.72 14.58 -23.48
N ALA A 4 -10.51 14.96 -23.89
CA ALA A 4 -9.33 14.14 -23.69
C ALA A 4 -9.05 14.10 -22.18
N GLN A 5 -9.55 13.05 -21.52
CA GLN A 5 -9.29 12.78 -20.12
C GLN A 5 -7.77 12.75 -19.94
N ALA A 6 -7.23 13.72 -19.18
CA ALA A 6 -5.80 13.78 -18.91
C ALA A 6 -5.35 12.42 -18.34
N PRO A 7 -4.22 11.86 -18.80
CA PRO A 7 -3.74 10.59 -18.29
C PRO A 7 -3.61 10.69 -16.77
N PHE A 8 -4.28 9.78 -16.06
CA PHE A 8 -4.19 9.67 -14.61
C PHE A 8 -2.75 9.28 -14.25
N ASN A 9 -1.91 10.28 -14.03
CA ASN A 9 -0.49 10.11 -13.73
C ASN A 9 -0.25 10.30 -12.23
N VAL A 10 -0.68 9.33 -11.44
CA VAL A 10 -0.27 9.26 -10.05
C VAL A 10 1.01 8.45 -9.99
N ALA A 11 2.10 9.11 -9.59
CA ALA A 11 3.37 8.44 -9.34
C ALA A 11 3.16 7.29 -8.32
N PRO A 12 3.80 6.12 -8.50
CA PRO A 12 3.60 4.95 -7.64
C PRO A 12 3.71 5.28 -6.14
N GLU A 13 4.65 6.14 -5.76
CA GLU A 13 4.88 6.58 -4.38
C GLU A 13 3.68 7.34 -3.80
N ARG A 14 3.02 8.17 -4.61
CA ARG A 14 1.81 8.88 -4.18
C ARG A 14 0.63 7.93 -4.05
N ALA A 15 0.51 6.97 -4.98
CA ALA A 15 -0.56 5.97 -4.93
C ALA A 15 -0.46 5.11 -3.65
N THR A 16 0.75 4.69 -3.28
CA THR A 16 0.99 3.88 -2.08
C THR A 16 0.84 4.67 -0.79
N ALA A 17 1.16 5.97 -0.79
CA ALA A 17 0.88 6.85 0.33
C ALA A 17 -0.64 6.99 0.58
N ILE A 18 -1.42 7.26 -0.48
CA ILE A 18 -2.89 7.33 -0.40
C ILE A 18 -3.46 5.99 0.08
N GLY A 19 -2.94 4.88 -0.44
CA GLY A 19 -3.35 3.54 0.00
C GLY A 19 -3.11 3.30 1.49
N ALA A 20 -1.97 3.74 2.02
CA ALA A 20 -1.67 3.66 3.45
C ALA A 20 -2.64 4.50 4.29
N ASP A 21 -2.92 5.74 3.89
CA ASP A 21 -3.86 6.63 4.60
C ASP A 21 -5.28 6.05 4.60
N MET A 22 -5.73 5.51 3.47
CA MET A 22 -7.03 4.83 3.38
C MET A 22 -7.09 3.58 4.25
N LEU A 23 -6.01 2.80 4.32
CA LEU A 23 -5.95 1.61 5.19
C LEU A 23 -6.05 1.99 6.66
N VAL A 24 -5.38 3.06 7.10
CA VAL A 24 -5.52 3.57 8.47
C VAL A 24 -6.95 4.01 8.75
N ALA A 25 -7.57 4.76 7.82
CA ALA A 25 -8.95 5.21 7.95
C ALA A 25 -9.95 4.03 8.05
N VAL A 26 -9.78 2.99 7.23
CA VAL A 26 -10.64 1.79 7.24
C VAL A 26 -10.40 0.94 8.49
N CYS A 27 -9.14 0.75 8.89
CA CYS A 27 -8.80 -0.07 10.06
C CYS A 27 -9.08 0.66 11.39
N GLY A 28 -9.28 1.98 11.33
CA GLY A 28 -9.50 2.88 12.48
C GLY A 28 -8.26 3.08 13.36
N ASP A 29 -7.15 2.42 13.04
CA ASP A 29 -5.92 2.46 13.81
C ASP A 29 -4.70 2.06 12.96
N HIS A 30 -3.57 2.68 13.25
CA HIS A 30 -2.31 2.51 12.53
C HIS A 30 -1.66 1.13 12.77
N GLN A 31 -1.77 0.59 13.98
CA GLN A 31 -1.25 -0.75 14.29
C GLN A 31 -2.12 -1.83 13.64
N ARG A 32 -3.44 -1.66 13.63
CA ARG A 32 -4.34 -2.56 12.90
C ARG A 32 -4.04 -2.57 11.40
N ALA A 33 -3.86 -1.39 10.79
CA ALA A 33 -3.47 -1.29 9.38
C ALA A 33 -2.15 -2.03 9.09
N LYS A 34 -1.15 -1.92 9.95
CA LYS A 34 0.10 -2.71 9.85
C LYS A 34 -0.18 -4.21 9.87
N VAL A 35 -0.93 -4.70 10.85
CA VAL A 35 -1.26 -6.13 10.95
C VAL A 35 -1.96 -6.64 9.69
N VAL A 36 -2.92 -5.88 9.16
CA VAL A 36 -3.64 -6.23 7.93
C VAL A 36 -2.69 -6.32 6.73
N VAL A 37 -1.81 -5.33 6.54
CA VAL A 37 -0.83 -5.34 5.44
C VAL A 37 0.15 -6.51 5.58
N ALA A 38 0.64 -6.79 6.79
CA ALA A 38 1.53 -7.92 7.05
C ALA A 38 0.87 -9.28 6.74
N LEU A 39 -0.38 -9.47 7.14
CA LEU A 39 -1.14 -10.69 6.84
C LEU A 39 -1.40 -10.84 5.34
N ALA A 40 -1.79 -9.76 4.67
CA ALA A 40 -1.99 -9.76 3.22
C ALA A 40 -0.70 -10.07 2.45
N PHE A 41 0.43 -9.52 2.91
CA PHE A 41 1.75 -9.78 2.32
C PHE A 41 2.13 -11.25 2.46
N PHE A 42 1.99 -11.80 3.66
CA PHE A 42 2.26 -13.22 3.92
C PHE A 42 1.34 -14.14 3.12
N GLY A 43 0.04 -13.85 3.07
CA GLY A 43 -0.92 -14.59 2.26
C GLY A 43 -0.58 -14.57 0.77
N THR A 44 -0.15 -13.42 0.26
CA THR A 44 0.30 -13.28 -1.14
C THR A 44 1.56 -14.10 -1.41
N ALA A 45 2.52 -14.12 -0.48
CA ALA A 45 3.73 -14.94 -0.59
C ALA A 45 3.41 -16.45 -0.61
N ILE A 46 2.49 -16.91 0.24
CA ILE A 46 1.99 -18.29 0.23
C ILE A 46 1.33 -18.62 -1.11
N PHE A 47 0.48 -17.72 -1.62
CA PHE A 47 -0.17 -17.91 -2.91
C PHE A 47 0.86 -18.02 -4.05
N ILE A 48 1.88 -17.18 -4.06
CA ILE A 48 2.97 -17.26 -5.05
C ILE A 48 3.68 -18.61 -4.96
N ALA A 49 4.04 -19.06 -3.76
CA ALA A 49 4.68 -20.36 -3.57
C ALA A 49 3.79 -21.50 -4.08
N TYR A 50 2.50 -21.49 -3.72
CA TYR A 50 1.51 -22.44 -4.20
C TYR A 50 1.43 -22.44 -5.74
N ALA A 51 1.25 -21.27 -6.36
CA ALA A 51 1.12 -21.12 -7.80
C ALA A 51 2.40 -21.54 -8.55
N TYR A 52 3.57 -21.29 -7.96
CA TYR A 52 4.86 -21.72 -8.49
C TYR A 52 4.95 -23.24 -8.57
N HIS A 53 4.51 -23.96 -7.53
CA HIS A 53 4.45 -25.43 -7.55
C HIS A 53 3.49 -25.99 -8.60
N HIS A 54 2.52 -25.19 -9.07
CA HIS A 54 1.55 -25.57 -10.09
C HIS A 54 1.94 -25.06 -11.49
N GLY A 55 3.15 -24.54 -11.66
CA GLY A 55 3.77 -24.24 -12.96
C GLY A 55 3.49 -22.84 -13.52
N HIS A 56 2.71 -22.00 -12.83
CA HIS A 56 2.47 -20.63 -13.28
C HIS A 56 2.16 -19.70 -12.11
N VAL A 57 2.97 -18.64 -11.96
CA VAL A 57 2.68 -17.54 -11.04
C VAL A 57 2.15 -16.35 -11.84
N PRO A 58 0.94 -15.85 -11.55
CA PRO A 58 0.44 -14.63 -12.18
C PRO A 58 1.38 -13.45 -11.90
N PRO A 59 1.80 -12.67 -12.91
CA PRO A 59 2.63 -11.48 -12.71
C PRO A 59 2.00 -10.46 -11.74
N THR A 60 0.67 -10.42 -11.70
CA THR A 60 -0.11 -9.60 -10.78
C THR A 60 0.17 -9.92 -9.31
N ALA A 61 0.51 -11.17 -8.97
CA ALA A 61 0.83 -11.55 -7.60
C ALA A 61 2.12 -10.86 -7.11
N TYR A 62 3.14 -10.77 -7.96
CA TYR A 62 4.36 -10.02 -7.65
C TYR A 62 4.12 -8.51 -7.57
N MET A 63 3.23 -7.97 -8.42
CA MET A 63 2.82 -6.56 -8.35
C MET A 63 2.12 -6.25 -7.03
N VAL A 64 1.20 -7.12 -6.58
CA VAL A 64 0.51 -6.99 -5.29
C VAL A 64 1.51 -7.08 -4.13
N LEU A 65 2.44 -8.04 -4.18
CA LEU A 65 3.50 -8.18 -3.18
C LEU A 65 4.33 -6.89 -3.06
N GLY A 66 4.74 -6.31 -4.19
CA GLY A 66 5.47 -5.04 -4.24
C GLY A 66 4.64 -3.85 -3.74
N ALA A 67 3.36 -3.78 -4.10
CA ALA A 67 2.46 -2.74 -3.63
C ALA A 67 2.27 -2.79 -2.11
N LEU A 68 2.08 -3.99 -1.54
CA LEU A 68 1.98 -4.19 -0.10
C LEU A 68 3.28 -3.81 0.63
N ALA A 69 4.45 -4.12 0.05
CA ALA A 69 5.73 -3.68 0.59
C ALA A 69 5.87 -2.15 0.61
N ALA A 70 5.45 -1.48 -0.46
CA ALA A 70 5.48 -0.02 -0.54
C ALA A 70 4.49 0.64 0.43
N VAL A 71 3.27 0.12 0.55
CA VAL A 71 2.31 0.57 1.56
C VAL A 71 2.89 0.39 2.97
N TRP A 72 3.57 -0.72 3.23
CA TRP A 72 4.23 -0.97 4.51
C TRP A 72 5.29 0.09 4.83
N THR A 73 6.09 0.56 3.87
CA THR A 73 7.09 1.61 4.15
C THR A 73 6.44 2.93 4.58
N HIS A 74 5.28 3.28 4.00
CA HIS A 74 4.50 4.44 4.44
C HIS A 74 3.90 4.26 5.84
N LEU A 75 3.40 3.06 6.16
CA LEU A 75 2.91 2.75 7.51
C LEU A 75 4.07 2.66 8.53
N ALA A 76 5.26 2.22 8.12
CA ALA A 76 6.41 2.10 8.99
C ALA A 76 7.11 3.43 9.24
N ALA A 77 6.98 4.39 8.32
CA ALA A 77 7.47 5.75 8.51
C ALA A 77 6.85 6.34 9.79
N ARG A 78 7.70 6.94 10.63
CA ARG A 78 7.25 7.63 11.84
C ARG A 78 6.29 8.75 11.43
N PRO A 79 5.14 8.95 12.10
CA PRO A 79 4.34 10.14 11.89
C PRO A 79 5.25 11.35 12.08
N ALA A 80 5.31 12.25 11.10
CA ALA A 80 6.02 13.50 11.27
C ALA A 80 5.41 14.22 12.50
N PRO A 81 6.21 14.70 13.46
CA PRO A 81 5.66 15.46 14.57
C PRO A 81 4.89 16.65 14.00
N THR A 82 3.63 16.79 14.40
CA THR A 82 2.82 17.95 14.05
C THR A 82 3.59 19.18 14.51
N PRO A 83 3.92 20.15 13.64
CA PRO A 83 4.56 21.37 14.08
C PRO A 83 3.59 22.09 15.02
N THR A 84 3.90 22.05 16.32
CA THR A 84 3.21 22.88 17.31
C THR A 84 3.60 24.32 17.02
N ALA A 85 2.79 25.03 16.22
CA ALA A 85 2.90 26.47 16.16
C ALA A 85 2.67 26.99 17.58
N ALA A 86 3.68 27.62 18.18
CA ALA A 86 3.50 28.33 19.44
C ALA A 86 2.43 29.39 19.21
N ALA A 87 1.36 29.35 20.01
CA ALA A 87 0.37 30.43 20.01
C ALA A 87 1.09 31.72 20.38
N ALA A 88 1.03 32.71 19.48
CA ALA A 88 1.54 34.06 19.69
C ALA A 88 0.59 34.89 20.56
#